data_AF-A0A7S0WGC3-F1
#
_entry.id   AF-A0A7S0WGC3-F1
#
_cell.length_a   1.000
_cell.length_b   1.000
_cell.length_c   1.000
_cell.angle_alpha   90.00
_cell.angle_beta   90.00
_cell.angle_gamma   90.00
#
_symmetry.space_group_name_H-M   'P 1'
#
loop_
_entity.id
_entity.type
_entity.pdbx_description
1 polymer ?
#
loop_
_entity_poly.entity_id
_entity_poly.type
_entity_poly.pdbx_seq_one_letter_code
_entity_poly.pdbx_strand_id
1 'polypeptide(L)'
;HLLAKVDRVTYGLLQPADVELLEAASGARIPRTRRLLAVPFVGKDIPSRTNEFSHPDVVLGLTICAYRLEGLRRADFKQVLRSMIENFENEAGPPPKRASARLWADWVRTTGKRVRGERRAEAALNARRRGVQQQAGLTSIGDSRGLAFLEDENVSGLDDDEIWPLQLIDLRDHDQVEELYQLLRKTPPVVEFYLNDYVFPETAQHQNLKLSATGQELGGNV
;
A
#
# COMPACT_ATOMS: atom_id res chain seq x y z
N HIS A 1 -19.46 -18.88 -1.84
CA HIS A 1 -19.14 -19.23 -0.44
C HIS A 1 -18.37 -18.13 0.30
N LEU A 2 -17.33 -17.51 -0.28
CA LEU A 2 -16.56 -16.45 0.39
C LEU A 2 -17.32 -15.14 0.61
N LEU A 3 -18.12 -14.69 -0.37
CA LEU A 3 -18.86 -13.41 -0.30
C LEU A 3 -19.98 -13.38 0.76
N ALA A 4 -20.38 -14.54 1.28
CA ALA A 4 -21.38 -14.63 2.35
C ALA A 4 -20.75 -14.52 3.76
N LYS A 5 -19.41 -14.56 3.85
CA LYS A 5 -18.70 -14.48 5.12
C LYS A 5 -18.62 -13.03 5.59
N VAL A 6 -18.87 -12.83 6.87
CA VAL A 6 -18.86 -11.52 7.53
C VAL A 6 -17.49 -11.29 8.16
N ASP A 7 -16.87 -10.18 7.78
CA ASP A 7 -15.62 -9.67 8.34
C ASP A 7 -15.75 -9.43 9.85
N ARG A 8 -14.71 -9.75 10.61
CA ARG A 8 -14.63 -9.70 12.09
C ARG A 8 -15.67 -10.55 12.84
N VAL A 9 -16.38 -11.44 12.15
CA VAL A 9 -17.30 -12.45 12.76
C VAL A 9 -16.93 -13.86 12.36
N THR A 10 -16.61 -14.07 11.08
CA THR A 10 -16.21 -15.39 10.56
C THR A 10 -14.73 -15.45 10.20
N TYR A 11 -14.16 -14.32 9.78
CA TYR A 11 -12.75 -14.17 9.46
C TYR A 11 -12.31 -12.73 9.70
N GLY A 12 -11.01 -12.47 9.76
CA GLY A 12 -10.44 -11.13 9.82
C GLY A 12 -8.93 -11.16 10.05
N LEU A 13 -8.31 -9.99 10.12
CA LEU A 13 -6.91 -9.85 10.51
C LEU A 13 -6.79 -9.72 12.03
N LEU A 14 -5.68 -10.21 12.57
CA LEU A 14 -5.33 -9.99 13.96
C LEU A 14 -4.86 -8.54 14.16
N GLN A 15 -5.57 -7.79 14.99
CA GLN A 15 -5.14 -6.48 15.46
C GLN A 15 -4.09 -6.62 16.59
N PRO A 16 -3.31 -5.59 16.92
CA PRO A 16 -2.32 -5.67 17.99
C PRO A 16 -2.90 -6.17 19.33
N ALA A 17 -4.10 -5.69 19.69
CA ALA A 17 -4.81 -6.14 20.89
C ALA A 17 -5.21 -7.63 20.83
N ASP A 18 -5.59 -8.12 19.64
CA ASP A 18 -5.94 -9.53 19.43
C ASP A 18 -4.71 -10.45 19.62
N VAL A 19 -3.54 -9.98 19.18
CA VAL A 19 -2.26 -10.68 19.34
C VAL A 19 -1.91 -10.78 20.83
N GLU A 20 -1.98 -9.69 21.57
CA GLU A 20 -1.71 -9.67 23.01
C GLU A 20 -2.64 -10.61 23.78
N LEU A 21 -3.94 -10.59 23.48
CA LEU A 21 -4.93 -11.48 24.08
C LEU A 21 -4.61 -12.95 23.84
N LEU A 22 -4.29 -13.32 22.59
CA LEU A 22 -4.00 -14.70 22.22
C LEU A 22 -2.66 -15.19 22.77
N GLU A 23 -1.64 -14.34 22.83
CA GLU A 23 -0.33 -14.68 23.43
C GLU A 23 -0.46 -14.87 24.94
N ALA A 24 -1.24 -14.02 25.62
CA ALA A 24 -1.54 -14.18 27.04
C ALA A 24 -2.32 -15.47 27.33
N ALA A 25 -3.28 -15.83 26.47
CA ALA A 25 -4.08 -17.04 26.64
C ALA A 25 -3.32 -18.34 26.29
N SER A 26 -2.43 -18.32 25.30
CA SER A 26 -1.67 -19.49 24.85
C SER A 26 -0.35 -19.68 25.58
N GLY A 27 0.19 -18.64 26.23
CA GLY A 27 1.54 -18.65 26.82
C GLY A 27 2.67 -18.74 25.78
N ALA A 28 2.37 -18.57 24.49
CA ALA A 28 3.30 -18.73 23.39
C ALA A 28 3.11 -17.63 22.34
N ARG A 29 4.20 -17.25 21.67
CA ARG A 29 4.19 -16.22 20.63
C ARG A 29 3.43 -16.71 19.39
N ILE A 30 2.57 -15.86 18.84
CA ILE A 30 1.79 -16.20 17.64
C ILE A 30 2.73 -16.29 16.41
N PRO A 31 2.63 -17.37 15.61
CA PRO A 31 3.41 -17.52 14.38
C PRO A 31 3.21 -16.35 13.40
N ARG A 32 4.27 -16.00 12.66
CA ARG A 32 4.25 -14.87 11.71
C ARG A 32 3.19 -15.02 10.62
N THR A 33 2.99 -16.22 10.10
CA THR A 33 1.95 -16.51 9.09
C THR A 33 0.56 -16.13 9.57
N ARG A 34 0.24 -16.46 10.83
CA ARG A 34 -1.05 -16.14 11.46
C ARG A 34 -1.22 -14.64 11.75
N ARG A 35 -0.12 -13.91 11.93
CA ARG A 35 -0.16 -12.44 12.03
C ARG A 35 -0.42 -11.78 10.68
N LEU A 36 -0.04 -12.40 9.56
CA LEU A 36 -0.13 -11.78 8.23
C LEU A 36 -1.39 -12.18 7.45
N LEU A 37 -1.87 -13.42 7.62
CA LEU A 37 -3.04 -13.96 6.92
C LEU A 37 -4.34 -13.74 7.70
N ALA A 38 -5.47 -13.83 7.00
CA ALA A 38 -6.77 -13.90 7.65
C ALA A 38 -6.83 -15.11 8.61
N VAL A 39 -7.50 -14.92 9.75
CA VAL A 39 -7.75 -15.94 10.78
C VAL A 39 -9.25 -16.13 10.99
N PRO A 40 -9.72 -17.30 11.44
CA PRO A 40 -11.13 -17.51 11.73
C PRO A 40 -11.53 -16.82 13.05
N PHE A 41 -12.78 -16.41 13.13
CA PHE A 41 -13.37 -15.79 14.32
C PHE A 41 -14.47 -16.71 14.85
N VAL A 42 -14.55 -16.86 16.18
CA VAL A 42 -15.58 -17.67 16.86
C VAL A 42 -16.82 -16.86 17.21
N GLY A 43 -16.67 -15.54 17.23
CA GLY A 43 -17.72 -14.57 17.48
C GLY A 43 -17.27 -13.18 17.05
N LYS A 44 -18.12 -12.18 17.28
CA LYS A 44 -17.80 -10.80 16.95
C LYS A 44 -16.52 -10.36 17.65
N ASP A 45 -15.52 -9.97 16.87
CA ASP A 45 -14.22 -9.46 17.34
C ASP A 45 -13.43 -10.42 18.24
N ILE A 46 -13.77 -11.72 18.24
CA ILE A 46 -13.07 -12.75 19.01
C ILE A 46 -12.40 -13.72 18.04
N PRO A 47 -11.07 -13.61 17.84
CA PRO A 47 -10.36 -14.54 16.98
C PRO A 47 -10.36 -15.94 17.61
N SER A 48 -10.48 -16.97 16.77
CA SER A 48 -10.29 -18.34 17.22
C SER A 48 -8.87 -18.54 17.76
N ARG A 49 -8.70 -19.47 18.70
CA ARG A 49 -7.38 -19.87 19.21
C ARG A 49 -6.58 -20.70 18.21
N THR A 50 -7.28 -21.45 17.36
CA THR A 50 -6.73 -22.32 16.33
C THR A 50 -6.91 -21.70 14.94
N ASN A 51 -6.02 -22.03 14.01
CA ASN A 51 -6.14 -21.61 12.61
C ASN A 51 -6.64 -22.80 11.79
N GLU A 52 -7.92 -22.80 11.44
CA GLU A 52 -8.62 -23.97 10.87
C GLU A 52 -9.23 -23.69 9.49
N PHE A 53 -8.43 -23.18 8.56
CA PHE A 53 -8.87 -23.12 7.16
C PHE A 53 -8.50 -24.40 6.43
N SER A 54 -9.50 -25.02 5.80
CA SER A 54 -9.34 -26.32 5.13
C SER A 54 -8.54 -26.25 3.84
N HIS A 55 -8.37 -25.07 3.24
CA HIS A 55 -7.73 -24.95 1.92
C HIS A 55 -6.94 -23.62 1.78
N PRO A 56 -5.69 -23.64 1.27
CA PRO A 56 -4.87 -22.43 1.13
C PRO A 56 -5.55 -21.35 0.27
N ASP A 57 -6.26 -21.71 -0.80
CA ASP A 57 -6.93 -20.71 -1.66
C ASP A 57 -8.04 -19.95 -0.92
N VAL A 58 -8.72 -20.63 0.01
CA VAL A 58 -9.71 -19.99 0.88
C VAL A 58 -9.03 -18.97 1.80
N VAL A 59 -7.84 -19.30 2.34
CA VAL A 59 -7.06 -18.37 3.17
C VAL A 59 -6.61 -17.17 2.36
N LEU A 60 -6.06 -17.38 1.16
CA LEU A 60 -5.60 -16.30 0.29
C LEU A 60 -6.77 -15.38 -0.09
N GLY A 61 -7.90 -15.94 -0.52
CA GLY A 61 -9.10 -15.18 -0.84
C GLY A 61 -9.62 -14.37 0.35
N LEU A 62 -9.72 -14.98 1.53
CA LEU A 62 -10.14 -14.28 2.75
C LEU A 62 -9.13 -13.23 3.21
N THR A 63 -7.83 -13.46 2.99
CA THR A 63 -6.78 -12.48 3.29
C THR A 63 -6.93 -11.25 2.41
N ILE A 64 -7.12 -11.43 1.10
CA ILE A 64 -7.39 -10.32 0.18
C ILE A 64 -8.64 -9.55 0.60
N CYS A 65 -9.73 -10.26 0.93
CA CYS A 65 -10.97 -9.64 1.40
C CYS A 65 -10.76 -8.86 2.71
N ALA A 66 -10.06 -9.44 3.69
CA ALA A 66 -9.83 -8.81 4.99
C ALA A 66 -9.01 -7.52 4.85
N TYR A 67 -7.90 -7.54 4.11
CA TYR A 67 -7.11 -6.32 3.88
C TYR A 67 -7.87 -5.26 3.07
N ARG A 68 -8.78 -5.65 2.17
CA ARG A 68 -9.64 -4.70 1.46
C ARG A 68 -10.69 -4.05 2.37
N LEU A 69 -11.24 -4.79 3.34
CA LEU A 69 -12.28 -4.30 4.24
C LEU A 69 -11.70 -3.54 5.45
N GLU A 70 -10.72 -4.15 6.12
CA GLU A 70 -10.07 -3.60 7.31
C GLU A 70 -9.02 -2.53 6.95
N GLY A 71 -8.31 -2.70 5.83
CA GLY A 71 -7.14 -1.90 5.44
C GLY A 71 -5.84 -2.43 6.03
N LEU A 72 -4.73 -1.78 5.68
CA LEU A 72 -3.42 -2.07 6.27
C LEU A 72 -3.39 -1.67 7.75
N ARG A 73 -2.66 -2.43 8.58
CA ARG A 73 -2.30 -1.98 9.94
C ARG A 73 -1.18 -0.95 9.86
N ARG A 74 -0.99 -0.16 10.90
CA ARG A 74 0.08 0.87 10.96
C ARG A 74 1.48 0.29 10.70
N ALA A 75 1.76 -0.87 11.30
CA ALA A 75 3.03 -1.57 11.08
C ALA A 75 3.19 -2.06 9.63
N ASP A 76 2.10 -2.57 9.03
CA ASP A 76 2.08 -3.02 7.63
C ASP A 76 2.36 -1.85 6.68
N PHE A 77 1.67 -0.71 6.89
CA PHE A 77 1.86 0.49 6.08
C PHE A 77 3.28 1.07 6.21
N LYS A 78 3.84 1.08 7.43
CA LYS A 78 5.24 1.48 7.63
C LYS A 78 6.21 0.55 6.89
N GLN A 79 5.91 -0.75 6.81
CA GLN A 79 6.70 -1.71 6.03
C GLN A 79 6.60 -1.42 4.52
N VAL A 80 5.41 -1.07 4.01
CA VAL A 80 5.23 -0.64 2.61
C VAL A 80 6.08 0.58 2.30
N LEU A 81 5.99 1.63 3.11
CA LEU A 81 6.78 2.86 2.89
C LEU A 81 8.29 2.57 2.93
N ARG A 82 8.74 1.74 3.87
CA ARG A 82 10.15 1.33 3.95
C ARG A 82 10.60 0.64 2.67
N SER A 83 9.88 -0.37 2.21
CA SER A 83 10.19 -1.10 0.98
C SER A 83 10.24 -0.17 -0.24
N MET A 84 9.30 0.77 -0.32
CA MET A 84 9.23 1.73 -1.41
C MET A 84 10.39 2.73 -1.41
N ILE A 85 10.80 3.21 -0.24
CA ILE A 85 11.97 4.10 -0.08
C ILE A 85 13.26 3.35 -0.43
N GLU A 86 13.42 2.12 0.04
CA GLU A 86 14.57 1.27 -0.29
C GLU A 86 14.66 1.02 -1.81
N ASN A 87 13.54 0.71 -2.47
CA ASN A 87 13.50 0.57 -3.93
C ASN A 87 13.85 1.88 -4.64
N PHE A 88 13.32 3.01 -4.17
CA PHE A 88 13.63 4.33 -4.71
C PHE A 88 15.12 4.68 -4.60
N GLU A 89 15.78 4.31 -3.51
CA GLU A 89 17.22 4.53 -3.30
C GLU A 89 18.07 3.67 -4.25
N ASN A 90 17.63 2.45 -4.54
CA ASN A 90 18.32 1.53 -5.44
C ASN A 90 18.10 1.86 -6.94
N GLU A 91 17.08 2.64 -7.27
CA GLU A 91 16.76 3.02 -8.65
C GLU A 91 17.65 4.16 -9.18
N ALA A 92 18.18 3.96 -10.40
CA ALA A 92 18.98 4.98 -11.08
C ALA A 92 18.12 6.05 -11.78
N GLY A 93 18.66 7.27 -11.82
CA GLY A 93 18.11 8.37 -12.62
C GLY A 93 17.49 9.52 -11.81
N PRO A 94 16.94 10.53 -12.49
CA PRO A 94 16.35 11.71 -11.85
C PRO A 94 15.17 11.32 -10.93
N PRO A 95 15.06 11.91 -9.71
CA PRO A 95 14.04 11.55 -8.73
C PRO A 95 12.60 11.40 -9.27
N PRO A 96 12.03 12.33 -10.06
CA PRO A 96 10.65 12.20 -10.53
C PRO A 96 10.45 11.12 -11.61
N LYS A 97 11.53 10.61 -12.22
CA LYS A 97 11.46 9.60 -13.30
C LYS A 97 11.65 8.17 -12.79
N ARG A 98 12.06 8.02 -11.53
CA ARG A 98 12.22 6.71 -10.86
C ARG A 98 10.89 5.96 -10.84
N ALA A 99 10.92 4.64 -10.97
CA ALA A 99 9.74 3.79 -10.97
C ALA A 99 8.97 3.88 -9.65
N SER A 100 9.66 3.85 -8.51
CA SER A 100 9.06 4.02 -7.19
C SER A 100 8.39 5.39 -7.03
N ALA A 101 8.99 6.47 -7.53
CA ALA A 101 8.36 7.80 -7.48
C ALA A 101 7.10 7.89 -8.34
N ARG A 102 7.09 7.24 -9.52
CA ARG A 102 5.89 7.16 -10.37
C ARG A 102 4.78 6.35 -9.72
N LEU A 103 5.13 5.20 -9.14
CA LEU A 103 4.19 4.35 -8.41
C LEU A 103 3.56 5.10 -7.23
N TRP A 104 4.38 5.87 -6.48
CA TRP A 104 3.91 6.72 -5.40
C TRP A 104 2.91 7.76 -5.91
N ALA A 105 3.26 8.46 -6.99
CA ALA A 105 2.37 9.44 -7.60
C ALA A 105 1.05 8.82 -8.08
N ASP A 106 1.10 7.61 -8.66
CA ASP A 106 -0.10 6.89 -9.08
C ASP A 106 -0.99 6.50 -7.89
N TRP A 107 -0.40 6.03 -6.79
CA TRP A 107 -1.14 5.75 -5.56
C TRP A 107 -1.81 7.00 -5.00
N VAL A 108 -1.08 8.11 -4.90
CA VAL A 108 -1.62 9.39 -4.44
C VAL A 108 -2.76 9.85 -5.34
N ARG A 109 -2.63 9.73 -6.67
CA ARG A 109 -3.69 10.08 -7.63
C ARG A 109 -4.98 9.29 -7.43
N THR A 110 -4.90 8.02 -7.02
CA THR A 110 -6.12 7.24 -6.74
C THR A 110 -6.97 7.80 -5.60
N THR A 111 -6.37 8.62 -4.71
CA THR A 111 -7.07 9.29 -3.60
C THR A 111 -7.65 10.65 -3.99
N GLY A 112 -7.45 11.09 -5.24
CA GLY A 112 -7.81 12.42 -5.71
C GLY A 112 -6.73 13.48 -5.48
N LYS A 113 -5.79 13.25 -4.56
CA LYS A 113 -4.65 14.13 -4.27
C LYS A 113 -3.56 14.08 -5.33
N ARG A 114 -2.56 14.95 -5.22
CA ARG A 114 -1.39 15.01 -6.13
C ARG A 114 -0.09 15.12 -5.36
N VAL A 115 1.03 14.79 -5.99
CA VAL A 115 2.34 14.94 -5.38
C VAL A 115 2.84 16.38 -5.56
N ARG A 116 3.36 16.99 -4.49
CA ARG A 116 3.91 18.35 -4.51
C ARG A 116 4.99 18.50 -5.57
N GLY A 117 4.88 19.57 -6.34
CA GLY A 117 5.83 19.91 -7.42
C GLY A 117 5.46 19.35 -8.80
N GLU A 118 4.49 18.43 -8.90
CA GLU A 118 3.98 17.98 -10.21
C GLU A 118 3.35 19.14 -10.98
N ARG A 119 2.55 19.99 -10.33
CA ARG A 119 1.92 21.16 -10.96
C ARG A 119 2.93 22.13 -11.55
N ARG A 120 4.04 22.39 -10.84
CA ARG A 120 5.13 23.24 -11.34
C ARG A 120 5.87 22.59 -12.51
N ALA A 121 6.12 21.28 -12.44
CA ALA A 121 6.78 20.54 -13.51
C ALA A 121 5.92 20.48 -14.79
N GLU A 122 4.62 20.25 -14.66
CA GLU A 122 3.66 20.24 -15.77
C GLU A 122 3.47 21.62 -16.37
N ALA A 123 3.33 22.66 -15.55
CA ALA A 123 3.27 24.04 -16.03
C ALA A 123 4.53 24.45 -16.80
N ALA A 124 5.72 24.09 -16.29
CA ALA A 124 6.98 24.34 -16.98
C ALA A 124 7.09 23.58 -18.31
N LEU A 125 6.62 22.33 -18.38
CA LEU A 125 6.59 21.56 -19.62
C LEU A 125 5.61 22.14 -20.64
N ASN A 126 4.42 22.55 -20.20
CA ASN A 126 3.41 23.19 -21.05
C ASN A 126 3.88 24.56 -21.55
N ALA A 127 4.56 25.35 -20.72
CA ALA A 127 5.21 26.59 -21.13
C ALA A 127 6.29 26.33 -22.20
N ARG A 128 7.12 25.30 -22.03
CA ARG A 128 8.10 24.87 -23.05
C ARG A 128 7.41 24.44 -24.36
N ARG A 129 6.34 23.66 -24.30
CA ARG A 129 5.56 23.24 -25.50
C ARG A 129 4.94 24.44 -26.22
N ARG A 130 4.37 25.40 -25.48
CA ARG A 130 3.82 26.65 -26.03
C ARG A 130 4.90 27.53 -26.67
N GLY A 131 6.06 27.68 -26.03
CA GLY A 131 7.19 28.43 -26.60
C GLY A 131 7.72 27.83 -27.90
N VAL A 132 7.77 26.49 -28.00
CA VAL A 132 8.16 25.78 -29.24
C VAL A 132 7.11 25.96 -30.35
N GLN A 133 5.82 25.96 -30.02
CA GLN A 133 4.74 26.27 -30.98
C GLN A 133 4.80 27.72 -31.47
N GLN A 134 5.17 28.67 -30.61
CA GLN A 134 5.30 30.08 -30.95
C GLN A 134 6.52 30.36 -31.86
N GLN A 135 7.62 29.62 -31.68
CA GLN A 135 8.79 29.66 -32.57
C GLN A 135 8.54 29.04 -33.95
N ALA A 136 7.69 28.01 -34.06
CA ALA A 136 7.29 27.44 -35.35
C ALA A 136 6.28 28.31 -36.13
N GLY A 137 5.66 29.30 -35.49
CA GLY A 137 4.68 30.23 -36.09
C GLY A 137 5.23 31.62 -36.43
N LEU A 138 6.54 31.87 -36.26
CA LEU A 138 7.16 33.19 -36.50
C LEU A 138 7.42 33.46 -38.00
N THR A 139 6.33 33.53 -38.76
CA THR A 139 6.20 34.38 -39.96
C THR A 139 5.03 35.35 -39.77
N SER A 140 5.01 36.11 -38.69
CA SER A 140 4.39 37.43 -38.71
C SER A 140 4.99 38.30 -37.61
N ILE A 141 5.24 39.54 -38.00
CA ILE A 141 5.84 40.60 -37.23
C ILE A 141 4.80 41.16 -36.25
N GLY A 142 5.21 41.31 -35.00
CA GLY A 142 4.59 42.22 -34.03
C GLY A 142 3.75 41.51 -32.97
N ASP A 143 4.30 41.39 -31.75
CA ASP A 143 3.74 42.21 -30.68
C ASP A 143 4.73 42.37 -29.52
N SER A 144 4.83 43.61 -29.05
CA SER A 144 5.60 43.98 -27.87
C SER A 144 4.64 44.11 -26.70
N ARG A 145 4.75 43.21 -25.70
CA ARG A 145 4.44 43.38 -24.25
C ARG A 145 3.75 42.15 -23.68
N GLY A 146 4.40 41.54 -22.70
CA GLY A 146 3.79 40.50 -21.87
C GLY A 146 4.80 39.76 -21.00
N LEU A 147 5.83 40.46 -20.50
CA LEU A 147 6.76 39.92 -19.51
C LEU A 147 6.29 40.38 -18.12
N ALA A 148 5.97 39.38 -17.30
CA ALA A 148 5.97 39.40 -15.84
C ALA A 148 5.03 40.41 -15.13
N PHE A 149 3.94 39.88 -14.59
CA PHE A 149 3.54 40.19 -13.22
C PHE A 149 3.28 38.87 -12.49
N LEU A 150 4.27 38.50 -11.67
CA LEU A 150 4.16 37.55 -10.58
C LEU A 150 3.45 38.30 -9.45
N GLU A 151 2.21 37.94 -9.14
CA GLU A 151 1.54 38.29 -7.89
C GLU A 151 0.34 37.34 -7.76
N ASP A 152 0.61 36.11 -7.30
CA ASP A 152 -0.40 35.30 -6.61
C ASP A 152 -0.30 35.69 -5.12
N GLU A 153 -0.82 36.86 -4.80
CA GLU A 153 -1.29 37.17 -3.44
C GLU A 153 -2.79 36.84 -3.37
N ASN A 154 -3.19 36.16 -2.28
CA ASN A 154 -4.50 35.57 -1.95
C ASN A 154 -4.64 34.10 -2.43
N VAL A 155 -4.83 33.06 -1.60
CA VAL A 155 -5.54 32.96 -0.32
C VAL A 155 -4.94 31.78 0.47
N SER A 156 -4.67 31.99 1.75
CA SER A 156 -4.34 30.98 2.76
C SER A 156 -5.46 29.93 2.93
N GLY A 157 -5.58 28.97 2.00
CA GLY A 157 -6.61 27.92 2.08
C GLY A 157 -6.60 26.82 1.02
N LEU A 158 -5.54 26.62 0.22
CA LEU A 158 -5.55 25.65 -0.90
C LEU A 158 -4.21 24.91 -1.11
N ASP A 159 -3.70 24.21 -0.09
CA ASP A 159 -2.57 23.26 -0.28
C ASP A 159 -2.86 21.86 0.32
N ASP A 160 -4.10 21.60 0.79
CA ASP A 160 -4.52 20.31 1.38
C ASP A 160 -4.54 19.15 0.38
N ASP A 161 -4.49 19.45 -0.93
CA ASP A 161 -4.54 18.47 -2.00
C ASP A 161 -3.16 17.95 -2.43
N GLU A 162 -2.07 18.54 -1.92
CA GLU A 162 -0.70 18.14 -2.21
C GLU A 162 -0.12 17.22 -1.13
N ILE A 163 0.50 16.11 -1.56
CA ILE A 163 1.20 15.15 -0.72
C ILE A 163 2.70 15.21 -1.00
N TRP A 164 3.52 14.95 0.03
CA TRP A 164 4.97 14.93 -0.12
C TRP A 164 5.42 13.93 -1.19
N PRO A 165 6.42 14.29 -2.01
CA PRO A 165 7.07 13.33 -2.88
C PRO A 165 7.84 12.31 -2.04
N LEU A 166 8.00 11.10 -2.58
CA LEU A 166 8.58 9.95 -1.87
C LEU A 166 9.92 10.27 -1.20
N GLN A 167 10.80 11.06 -1.86
CA GLN A 167 12.11 11.42 -1.29
C GLN A 167 12.08 12.34 -0.06
N LEU A 168 10.93 12.95 0.26
CA LEU A 168 10.77 13.85 1.41
C LEU A 168 10.00 13.19 2.57
N ILE A 169 9.71 11.89 2.47
CA ILE A 169 9.03 11.14 3.52
C ILE A 169 10.07 10.65 4.53
N ASP A 170 9.93 11.03 5.80
CA ASP A 170 10.76 10.54 6.90
C ASP A 170 9.96 9.55 7.76
N LEU A 171 10.40 8.29 7.81
CA LEU A 171 9.76 7.22 8.60
C LEU A 171 9.85 7.42 10.12
N ARG A 172 10.65 8.39 10.58
CA ARG A 172 10.77 8.78 12.00
C ARG A 172 9.74 9.85 12.37
N ASP A 173 9.21 10.57 11.39
CA ASP A 173 8.13 11.52 11.60
C ASP A 173 6.80 10.75 11.70
N HIS A 174 6.34 10.55 12.94
CA HIS A 174 5.14 9.78 13.21
C HIS A 174 3.86 10.48 12.72
N ASP A 175 3.83 11.81 12.72
CA ASP A 175 2.66 12.58 12.31
C ASP A 175 2.51 12.54 10.79
N GLN A 176 3.63 12.71 10.07
CA GLN A 176 3.65 12.55 8.62
C GLN A 176 3.22 11.15 8.19
N VAL A 177 3.76 10.10 8.84
CA VAL A 177 3.39 8.71 8.54
C VAL A 177 1.92 8.43 8.87
N GLU A 178 1.38 8.98 9.96
CA GLU A 178 -0.02 8.79 10.33
C GLU A 178 -0.96 9.50 9.33
N GLU A 179 -0.61 10.69 8.83
CA GLU A 179 -1.39 11.37 7.79
C GLU A 179 -1.47 10.53 6.51
N LEU A 180 -0.31 10.06 6.04
CA LEU A 180 -0.23 9.17 4.87
C LEU A 180 -0.99 7.85 5.12
N TYR A 181 -0.92 7.31 6.33
CA TYR A 181 -1.63 6.10 6.71
C TYR A 181 -3.15 6.28 6.61
N GLN A 182 -3.70 7.36 7.16
CA GLN A 182 -5.14 7.63 7.10
C GLN A 182 -5.62 7.77 5.65
N LEU A 183 -4.79 8.36 4.78
CA LEU A 183 -5.08 8.56 3.37
C LEU A 183 -5.01 7.25 2.55
N LEU A 184 -4.01 6.41 2.78
CA LEU A 184 -3.64 5.33 1.85
C LEU A 184 -3.94 3.91 2.35
N ARG A 185 -4.26 3.70 3.62
CA ARG A 185 -4.38 2.34 4.21
C ARG A 185 -5.42 1.44 3.55
N LYS A 186 -6.47 1.99 2.91
CA LYS A 186 -7.53 1.23 2.22
C LYS A 186 -7.43 1.35 0.69
N THR A 187 -6.39 2.00 0.20
CA THR A 187 -6.21 2.23 -1.23
C THR A 187 -5.83 0.90 -1.92
N PRO A 188 -6.62 0.41 -2.90
CA PRO A 188 -6.42 -0.91 -3.50
C PRO A 188 -4.99 -1.19 -4.01
N PRO A 189 -4.33 -0.30 -4.78
CA PRO A 189 -2.97 -0.59 -5.27
C PRO A 189 -1.92 -0.66 -4.15
N VAL A 190 -2.13 0.03 -3.02
CA VAL A 190 -1.22 -0.03 -1.86
C VAL A 190 -1.37 -1.37 -1.14
N VAL A 191 -2.62 -1.82 -0.95
CA VAL A 191 -2.93 -3.13 -0.37
C VAL A 191 -2.40 -4.26 -1.27
N GLU A 192 -2.61 -4.15 -2.58
CA GLU A 192 -2.12 -5.12 -3.56
C GLU A 192 -0.60 -5.24 -3.54
N PHE A 193 0.13 -4.12 -3.53
CA PHE A 193 1.59 -4.11 -3.37
C PHE A 193 2.02 -4.81 -2.08
N TYR A 194 1.39 -4.48 -0.93
CA TYR A 194 1.74 -5.14 0.33
C TYR A 194 1.51 -6.66 0.30
N LEU A 195 0.41 -7.08 -0.31
CA LEU A 195 0.08 -8.50 -0.43
C LEU A 195 1.07 -9.25 -1.32
N ASN A 196 1.40 -8.69 -2.48
CA ASN A 196 2.24 -9.35 -3.50
C ASN A 196 3.73 -9.30 -3.18
N ASP A 197 4.23 -8.19 -2.65
CA ASP A 197 5.66 -7.99 -2.42
C ASP A 197 6.11 -8.41 -1.03
N TYR A 198 5.17 -8.62 -0.09
CA TYR A 198 5.51 -8.99 1.29
C TYR A 198 4.68 -10.15 1.84
N VAL A 199 3.36 -10.04 1.94
CA VAL A 199 2.55 -11.07 2.65
C VAL A 199 2.62 -12.42 1.98
N PHE A 200 2.33 -12.53 0.68
CA PHE A 200 2.30 -13.82 0.00
C PHE A 200 3.68 -14.46 -0.16
N PRO A 201 4.75 -13.74 -0.53
CA PRO A 201 6.09 -14.32 -0.54
C PRO A 201 6.55 -14.87 0.81
N GLU A 202 6.11 -14.26 1.91
CA GLU A 202 6.50 -14.67 3.27
C GLU A 202 5.67 -15.84 3.81
N THR A 203 4.44 -16.01 3.32
CA THR A 203 3.48 -16.99 3.84
C THR A 203 3.23 -18.18 2.92
N ALA A 204 3.48 -18.02 1.62
CA ALA A 204 3.26 -19.00 0.57
C ALA A 204 4.57 -19.54 -0.01
N GLN A 205 5.65 -19.55 0.78
CA GLN A 205 6.88 -20.22 0.40
C GLN A 205 6.58 -21.71 0.20
N HIS A 206 6.60 -22.13 -1.06
CA HIS A 206 6.40 -23.51 -1.44
C HIS A 206 7.60 -24.31 -0.92
N GLN A 207 7.37 -25.31 -0.08
CA GLN A 207 8.35 -26.36 0.06
C GLN A 207 8.41 -27.11 -1.28
N ASN A 208 9.56 -27.05 -1.95
CA ASN A 208 9.84 -27.88 -3.13
C ASN A 208 9.80 -29.39 -2.82
N LEU A 209 9.76 -29.76 -1.53
CA LEU A 209 9.54 -31.12 -1.09
C LEU A 209 8.03 -31.35 -0.92
N LYS A 210 7.41 -31.95 -1.94
CA LYS A 210 6.11 -32.61 -1.79
C LYS A 210 6.29 -33.79 -0.84
N LEU A 211 6.13 -33.57 0.47
CA LEU A 211 5.76 -34.66 1.37
C LEU A 211 4.30 -35.00 1.06
N SER A 212 4.10 -35.80 0.00
CA SER A 212 2.83 -36.46 -0.25
C SER A 212 2.64 -37.53 0.82
N ALA A 213 2.28 -37.11 2.04
CA ALA A 213 1.84 -38.01 3.09
C ALA A 213 0.40 -38.42 2.76
N THR A 214 0.27 -39.52 2.03
CA THR A 214 -0.99 -40.27 1.94
C THR A 214 -1.33 -40.76 3.34
N GLY A 215 -2.35 -40.18 3.97
CA GLY A 215 -2.90 -40.61 5.26
C GLY A 215 -3.66 -41.93 5.19
N GLN A 216 -3.13 -42.93 4.49
CA GLN A 216 -3.79 -44.23 4.26
C GLN A 216 -2.88 -45.44 4.53
N GLU A 217 -1.71 -45.27 5.15
CA GLU A 217 -0.75 -46.38 5.30
C GLU A 217 -0.28 -46.64 6.74
N LEU A 218 -1.18 -46.51 7.72
CA LEU A 218 -0.96 -47.03 9.08
C LEU A 218 -2.24 -47.69 9.59
N GLY A 219 -2.50 -48.91 9.09
CA GLY A 219 -3.66 -49.69 9.50
C GLY A 219 -3.83 -50.98 8.71
N GLY A 220 -2.77 -51.77 8.55
CA GLY A 220 -2.88 -53.11 7.97
C GLY A 220 -1.54 -53.84 7.90
N ASN A 221 -1.43 -54.91 8.71
CA ASN A 221 -0.32 -55.87 8.83
C ASN A 221 0.84 -55.34 9.71
N VAL A 222 1.07 -55.83 10.93
CA VAL A 222 1.16 -57.23 11.38
C VAL A 222 0.44 -57.43 12.72
#